data_AF-A0A6N7X2Q0-F1
#
_entry.id   AF-A0A6N7X2Q0-F1
#
_cell.length_a   1.000
_cell.length_b   1.000
_cell.length_c   1.000
_cell.angle_alpha   90.00
_cell.angle_beta   90.00
_cell.angle_gamma   90.00
#
_symmetry.space_group_name_H-M   'P 1'
#
loop_
_entity.id
_entity.type
_entity.pdbx_description
1 polymer ?
#
loop_
_entity_poly.entity_id
_entity_poly.type
_entity_poly.pdbx_seq_one_letter_code
_entity_poly.pdbx_strand_id
1 'polypeptide(L)'
;MNYLTELLAFYHWLSAHPMPGLLQAYWHLLMYFNNKSALPDVSGVWHWPVAFKAPNSVIMARLGLDDRRKVMRQRSKLIEAGRVTYEKDTGNRAGWYRMIPFDKGLAPGWAQLEKQKQPTQVWTQTSTQNGHTGGLFINNALNNKHASLYNRIPDGGVAPSPEAAMEAMKRNVNSVFGTDIFKLYEE
;
A
#
# COMPACT_ATOMS: atom_id res chain seq x y z
N MET A 1 1.80 0.19 -8.33
CA MET A 1 0.89 0.49 -7.19
C MET A 1 1.72 1.08 -6.07
N ASN A 2 1.31 2.19 -5.46
CA ASN A 2 2.06 2.86 -4.38
C ASN A 2 1.31 2.68 -3.04
N TYR A 3 1.96 2.12 -2.02
CA TYR A 3 1.30 1.81 -0.74
C TYR A 3 0.70 3.03 -0.05
N LEU A 4 1.42 4.16 -0.02
CA LEU A 4 0.99 5.36 0.70
C LEU A 4 -0.15 6.05 -0.07
N THR A 5 -0.04 6.14 -1.38
CA THR A 5 -1.11 6.69 -2.24
C THR A 5 -2.39 5.88 -2.11
N GLU A 6 -2.31 4.55 -2.14
CA GLU A 6 -3.47 3.68 -1.96
C GLU A 6 -4.08 3.79 -0.56
N LEU A 7 -3.25 3.97 0.47
CA LEU A 7 -3.73 4.19 1.85
C LEU A 7 -4.52 5.50 1.97
N LEU A 8 -3.99 6.60 1.41
CA LEU A 8 -4.66 7.90 1.42
C LEU A 8 -5.95 7.87 0.59
N ALA A 9 -5.90 7.25 -0.59
CA ALA A 9 -7.08 7.05 -1.42
C ALA A 9 -8.16 6.20 -0.74
N PHE A 10 -7.76 5.22 0.08
CA PHE A 10 -8.70 4.43 0.88
C PHE A 10 -9.44 5.30 1.91
N TYR A 11 -8.75 6.17 2.64
CA TYR A 11 -9.41 7.07 3.60
C TYR A 11 -10.29 8.11 2.91
N HIS A 12 -9.88 8.63 1.76
CA HIS A 12 -10.74 9.48 0.94
C HIS A 12 -12.00 8.73 0.51
N TRP A 13 -11.87 7.49 0.02
CA TRP A 13 -13.01 6.66 -0.39
C TRP A 13 -13.95 6.33 0.78
N LEU A 14 -13.40 6.09 1.99
CA LEU A 14 -14.18 5.83 3.21
C LEU A 14 -15.10 6.99 3.59
N SER A 15 -14.75 8.24 3.25
CA SER A 15 -15.59 9.41 3.54
C SER A 15 -16.98 9.33 2.90
N ALA A 16 -17.07 8.68 1.72
CA ALA A 16 -18.32 8.45 1.00
C ALA A 16 -18.86 7.01 1.17
N HIS A 17 -18.04 6.08 1.68
CA HIS A 17 -18.38 4.66 1.81
C HIS A 17 -18.01 4.15 3.21
N PRO A 18 -18.81 4.48 4.24
CA PRO A 18 -18.54 4.05 5.60
C PRO A 18 -18.40 2.53 5.68
N MET A 19 -17.31 2.08 6.32
CA MET A 19 -16.97 0.68 6.43
C MET A 19 -16.73 0.30 7.90
N PRO A 20 -17.17 -0.88 8.38
CA PRO A 20 -16.88 -1.31 9.75
C PRO A 20 -15.38 -1.38 10.02
N GLY A 21 -14.93 -0.99 11.23
CA GLY A 21 -13.50 -0.94 11.57
C GLY A 21 -12.75 -2.26 11.37
N LEU A 22 -13.37 -3.40 11.66
CA LEU A 22 -12.78 -4.73 11.39
C LEU A 22 -12.52 -4.95 9.88
N LEU A 23 -13.42 -4.46 9.03
CA LEU A 23 -13.31 -4.60 7.59
C LEU A 23 -12.22 -3.67 7.02
N GLN A 24 -12.10 -2.45 7.58
CA GLN A 24 -10.98 -1.55 7.29
C GLN A 24 -9.64 -2.19 7.70
N ALA A 25 -9.54 -2.73 8.92
CA ALA A 25 -8.35 -3.41 9.42
C ALA A 25 -7.96 -4.61 8.53
N TYR A 26 -8.95 -5.36 8.02
CA TYR A 26 -8.69 -6.44 7.08
C TYR A 26 -8.12 -5.92 5.76
N TRP A 27 -8.67 -4.84 5.19
CA TRP A 27 -8.12 -4.23 3.99
C TRP A 27 -6.67 -3.76 4.19
N HIS A 28 -6.38 -3.07 5.29
CA HIS A 28 -5.01 -2.62 5.62
C HIS A 28 -4.04 -3.80 5.78
N LEU A 29 -4.48 -4.89 6.41
CA LEU A 29 -3.66 -6.09 6.55
C LEU A 29 -3.33 -6.70 5.18
N LEU A 30 -4.29 -6.74 4.26
CA LEU A 30 -4.07 -7.24 2.90
C LEU A 30 -3.14 -6.31 2.10
N MET A 31 -3.29 -4.99 2.23
CA MET A 31 -2.33 -4.04 1.65
C MET A 31 -0.91 -4.24 2.18
N TYR A 32 -0.76 -4.47 3.48
CA TYR A 32 0.53 -4.78 4.09
C TYR A 32 1.16 -6.04 3.48
N PHE A 33 0.38 -7.12 3.31
CA PHE A 33 0.87 -8.35 2.67
C PHE A 33 1.26 -8.14 1.21
N ASN A 34 0.45 -7.39 0.45
CA ASN A 34 0.80 -7.05 -0.93
C ASN A 34 2.11 -6.25 -0.99
N ASN A 35 2.27 -5.23 -0.14
CA ASN A 35 3.48 -4.44 -0.06
C ASN A 35 4.72 -5.27 0.32
N LYS A 36 4.55 -6.17 1.30
CA LYS A 36 5.60 -7.09 1.73
C LYS A 36 6.02 -8.06 0.62
N SER A 37 5.10 -8.40 -0.29
CA SER A 37 5.36 -9.30 -1.42
C SER A 37 6.04 -8.63 -2.63
N ALA A 38 6.27 -7.31 -2.59
CA ALA A 38 7.01 -6.63 -3.64
C ALA A 38 8.45 -7.16 -3.74
N LEU A 39 8.95 -7.32 -4.96
CA LEU A 39 10.27 -7.86 -5.29
C LEU A 39 10.95 -6.99 -6.36
N PRO A 40 12.30 -6.89 -6.36
CA PRO A 40 13.03 -6.23 -7.41
C PRO A 40 13.01 -7.03 -8.73
N ASP A 41 13.00 -6.33 -9.85
CA ASP A 41 13.38 -6.88 -11.15
C ASP A 41 14.90 -6.96 -11.30
N VAL A 42 15.36 -7.51 -12.43
CA VAL A 42 16.78 -7.64 -12.78
C VAL A 42 17.54 -6.32 -12.85
N SER A 43 16.85 -5.18 -12.90
CA SER A 43 17.42 -3.84 -12.89
C SER A 43 17.40 -3.19 -11.50
N GLY A 44 16.96 -3.92 -10.47
CA GLY A 44 16.84 -3.44 -9.09
C GLY A 44 15.58 -2.62 -8.81
N VAL A 45 14.67 -2.49 -9.77
CA VAL A 45 13.42 -1.72 -9.60
C VAL A 45 12.38 -2.61 -8.90
N TRP A 46 11.78 -2.11 -7.83
CA TRP A 46 10.82 -2.87 -7.04
C TRP A 46 9.42 -2.83 -7.65
N HIS A 47 8.82 -4.00 -7.78
CA HIS A 47 7.49 -4.18 -8.32
C HIS A 47 6.54 -4.85 -7.33
N TRP A 48 5.31 -4.35 -7.26
CA TRP A 48 4.25 -4.98 -6.48
C TRP A 48 3.54 -6.03 -7.33
N PRO A 49 3.44 -7.29 -6.86
CA PRO A 49 2.73 -8.31 -7.60
C PRO A 49 1.22 -8.05 -7.58
N VAL A 50 0.56 -8.42 -8.68
CA VAL A 50 -0.91 -8.35 -8.79
C VAL A 50 -1.56 -9.35 -7.85
N ALA A 51 -0.99 -10.57 -7.75
CA ALA A 51 -1.49 -11.65 -6.92
C ALA A 51 -0.52 -11.98 -5.78
N PHE A 52 -1.05 -12.15 -4.57
CA PHE A 52 -0.27 -12.49 -3.38
C PHE A 52 -1.05 -13.44 -2.47
N LYS A 53 -0.37 -14.09 -1.53
CA LYS A 53 -1.00 -15.03 -0.57
C LYS A 53 -1.01 -14.46 0.84
N ALA A 54 -2.11 -14.68 1.54
CA ALA A 54 -2.25 -14.41 2.96
C ALA A 54 -2.95 -15.61 3.64
N PRO A 55 -2.25 -16.38 4.49
CA PRO A 55 -2.85 -17.53 5.18
C PRO A 55 -3.97 -17.12 6.12
N ASN A 56 -5.07 -17.89 6.14
CA ASN A 56 -6.21 -17.62 7.04
C ASN A 56 -5.77 -17.61 8.51
N SER A 57 -4.85 -18.47 8.92
CA SER A 57 -4.34 -18.51 10.30
C SER A 57 -3.68 -17.18 10.72
N VAL A 58 -2.92 -16.56 9.82
CA VAL A 58 -2.29 -15.26 10.09
C VAL A 58 -3.32 -14.14 10.09
N ILE A 59 -4.26 -14.15 9.15
CA ILE A 59 -5.37 -13.17 9.13
C ILE A 59 -6.19 -13.26 10.42
N MET A 60 -6.53 -14.46 10.85
CA MET A 60 -7.26 -14.72 12.09
C MET A 60 -6.51 -14.17 13.30
N ALA A 61 -5.23 -14.53 13.45
CA ALA A 61 -4.41 -14.04 14.55
C ALA A 61 -4.29 -12.51 14.58
N ARG A 62 -4.12 -11.86 13.42
CA ARG A 62 -3.95 -10.40 13.33
C ARG A 62 -5.24 -9.60 13.51
N LEU A 63 -6.39 -10.20 13.17
CA LEU A 63 -7.69 -9.56 13.28
C LEU A 63 -8.47 -9.99 14.54
N GLY A 64 -7.88 -10.80 15.40
CA GLY A 64 -8.54 -11.32 16.60
C GLY A 64 -9.76 -12.20 16.28
N LEU A 65 -9.69 -12.97 15.18
CA LEU A 65 -10.77 -13.87 14.77
C LEU A 65 -10.45 -15.30 15.19
N ASP A 66 -11.41 -15.94 15.84
CA ASP A 66 -11.39 -17.33 16.33
C ASP A 66 -11.87 -18.35 15.27
N ASP A 67 -12.65 -17.92 14.28
CA ASP A 67 -13.26 -18.80 13.27
C ASP A 67 -12.93 -18.36 11.84
N ARG A 68 -12.46 -19.32 11.02
CA ARG A 68 -12.25 -19.16 9.57
C ARG A 68 -13.51 -18.70 8.83
N ARG A 69 -14.71 -19.06 9.29
CA ARG A 69 -15.97 -18.60 8.68
C ARG A 69 -16.14 -17.08 8.83
N LYS A 70 -15.66 -16.48 9.93
CA LYS A 70 -15.64 -15.01 10.11
C LYS A 70 -14.72 -14.36 9.07
N VAL A 71 -13.53 -14.93 8.82
CA VAL A 71 -12.64 -14.46 7.74
C VAL A 71 -13.32 -14.54 6.38
N MET A 72 -13.98 -15.66 6.07
CA MET A 72 -14.72 -15.83 4.81
C MET A 72 -15.80 -14.76 4.65
N ARG A 73 -16.60 -14.51 5.69
CA ARG A 73 -17.63 -13.48 5.68
C ARG A 73 -17.07 -12.08 5.47
N GLN A 74 -16.01 -11.69 6.20
CA GLN A 74 -15.41 -10.35 6.03
C GLN A 74 -14.77 -10.19 4.66
N ARG A 75 -14.15 -11.24 4.12
CA ARG A 75 -13.61 -11.23 2.76
C ARG A 75 -14.70 -11.01 1.72
N SER A 76 -15.85 -11.68 1.83
CA SER A 76 -16.98 -11.44 0.94
C SER A 76 -17.40 -9.97 0.95
N LYS A 77 -17.44 -9.33 2.12
CA LYS A 77 -17.74 -7.89 2.21
C LYS A 77 -16.69 -7.00 1.52
N LEU A 78 -15.40 -7.33 1.58
CA LEU A 78 -14.36 -6.59 0.83
C LEU A 78 -14.51 -6.78 -0.69
N ILE A 79 -14.94 -7.96 -1.12
CA ILE A 79 -15.22 -8.26 -2.53
C ILE A 79 -16.44 -7.47 -3.02
N GLU A 80 -17.53 -7.48 -2.25
CA GLU A 80 -18.75 -6.70 -2.52
C GLU A 80 -18.47 -5.19 -2.57
N ALA A 81 -17.59 -4.68 -1.70
CA ALA A 81 -17.10 -3.30 -1.74
C ALA A 81 -16.14 -3.01 -2.91
N GLY A 82 -15.86 -4.00 -3.76
CA GLY A 82 -14.96 -3.87 -4.91
C GLY A 82 -13.54 -3.49 -4.52
N ARG A 83 -13.06 -3.89 -3.35
CA ARG A 83 -11.72 -3.53 -2.84
C ARG A 83 -10.67 -4.62 -3.05
N VAL A 84 -11.09 -5.88 -3.13
CA VAL A 84 -10.21 -7.03 -3.38
C VAL A 84 -10.90 -8.07 -4.23
N THR A 85 -10.11 -8.93 -4.88
CA THR A 85 -10.59 -10.22 -5.40
C THR A 85 -9.91 -11.36 -4.64
N TYR A 86 -10.55 -12.52 -4.63
CA TYR A 86 -10.01 -13.71 -3.99
C TYR A 86 -10.24 -14.95 -4.84
N GLU A 87 -9.21 -15.78 -4.93
CA GLU A 87 -9.23 -17.05 -5.63
C GLU A 87 -8.72 -18.14 -4.67
N LYS A 88 -9.50 -19.20 -4.51
CA LYS A 88 -9.13 -20.31 -3.63
C LYS A 88 -7.99 -21.09 -4.28
N ASP A 89 -6.95 -21.42 -3.50
CA ASP A 89 -5.91 -22.33 -3.95
C ASP A 89 -6.35 -23.80 -3.76
N THR A 90 -5.60 -24.71 -4.36
CA THR A 90 -5.81 -26.14 -4.24
C THR A 90 -5.48 -26.65 -2.83
N GLY A 91 -6.33 -27.53 -2.31
CA GLY A 91 -6.14 -28.17 -0.99
C GLY A 91 -6.17 -27.19 0.18
N ASN A 92 -5.25 -27.37 1.14
CA ASN A 92 -5.15 -26.59 2.38
C ASN A 92 -4.20 -25.38 2.27
N ARG A 93 -3.88 -24.95 1.04
CA ARG A 93 -2.97 -23.81 0.81
C ARG A 93 -3.70 -22.48 0.93
N ALA A 94 -2.95 -21.42 1.26
CA ALA A 94 -3.48 -20.07 1.26
C ALA A 94 -3.93 -19.68 -0.15
N GLY A 95 -5.16 -19.16 -0.27
CA GLY A 95 -5.67 -18.63 -1.53
C GLY A 95 -4.97 -17.35 -1.97
N TRP A 96 -5.20 -16.99 -3.21
CA TRP A 96 -4.66 -15.80 -3.85
C TRP A 96 -5.58 -14.61 -3.64
N TYR A 97 -5.00 -13.49 -3.24
CA TYR A 97 -5.65 -12.18 -3.18
C TYR A 97 -5.11 -11.29 -4.28
N ARG A 98 -5.96 -10.41 -4.79
CA ARG A 98 -5.54 -9.27 -5.62
C ARG A 98 -6.19 -8.02 -5.06
N MET A 99 -5.39 -6.99 -4.79
CA MET A 99 -5.92 -5.68 -4.42
C MET A 99 -6.56 -5.06 -5.66
N ILE A 100 -7.70 -4.38 -5.50
CA ILE A 100 -8.27 -3.55 -6.56
C ILE A 100 -7.76 -2.13 -6.31
N PRO A 101 -6.83 -1.61 -7.14
CA PRO A 101 -6.23 -0.32 -6.89
C PRO A 101 -7.26 0.81 -6.98
N PHE A 102 -7.04 1.85 -6.19
CA PHE A 102 -7.74 3.12 -6.36
C PHE A 102 -7.22 3.87 -7.59
N ASP A 103 -5.91 3.81 -7.85
CA ASP A 103 -5.30 4.41 -9.03
C ASP A 103 -5.75 3.68 -10.32
N LYS A 104 -6.50 4.39 -11.16
CA LYS A 104 -7.04 3.90 -12.44
C LYS A 104 -6.00 3.86 -13.55
N GLY A 105 -4.85 4.49 -13.37
CA GLY A 105 -3.71 4.42 -14.28
C GLY A 105 -2.88 3.15 -14.10
N LEU A 106 -3.22 2.27 -13.16
CA LEU A 106 -2.54 1.00 -12.96
C LEU A 106 -3.17 -0.12 -13.78
N ALA A 107 -2.32 -0.88 -14.46
CA ALA A 107 -2.70 -2.10 -15.16
C ALA A 107 -1.73 -3.25 -14.81
N PRO A 108 -2.17 -4.52 -14.92
CA PRO A 108 -1.27 -5.65 -14.88
C PRO A 108 -0.28 -5.63 -16.05
N GLY A 109 1.00 -5.68 -15.75
CA GLY A 109 2.08 -5.93 -16.71
C GLY A 109 2.91 -7.15 -16.28
N TRP A 110 3.76 -7.65 -17.18
CA TRP A 110 4.67 -8.77 -16.86
C TRP A 110 6.07 -8.23 -16.60
N ALA A 111 6.69 -8.67 -15.50
CA ALA A 111 8.07 -8.34 -15.17
C ALA A 111 8.86 -9.60 -14.78
N GLN A 112 10.14 -9.64 -15.18
CA GLN A 112 11.09 -10.66 -14.77
C GLN A 112 11.71 -10.27 -13.42
N LEU A 113 11.26 -10.92 -12.34
CA LEU A 113 11.72 -10.66 -10.98
C LEU A 113 12.94 -11.50 -10.65
N GLU A 114 13.94 -10.96 -9.94
CA GLU A 114 15.26 -11.60 -9.73
C GLU A 114 15.17 -13.04 -9.18
N LYS A 115 14.20 -13.30 -8.30
CA LYS A 115 14.04 -14.58 -7.59
C LYS A 115 13.01 -15.51 -8.23
N GLN A 116 12.35 -15.09 -9.31
CA GLN A 116 11.30 -15.86 -9.97
C GLN A 116 11.83 -16.45 -11.28
N LYS A 117 11.61 -17.77 -11.47
CA LYS A 117 11.99 -18.44 -12.72
C LYS A 117 11.12 -18.01 -13.91
N GLN A 118 9.90 -17.56 -13.63
CA GLN A 118 8.92 -17.15 -14.63
C GLN A 118 8.53 -15.69 -14.41
N PRO A 119 8.21 -14.95 -15.49
CA PRO A 119 7.63 -13.62 -15.38
C PRO A 119 6.42 -13.63 -14.45
N THR A 120 6.31 -12.61 -13.60
CA THR A 120 5.19 -12.45 -12.66
C THR A 120 4.38 -11.24 -13.07
N GLN A 121 3.05 -11.29 -12.91
CA GLN A 121 2.20 -10.12 -13.09
C GLN A 121 2.44 -9.11 -11.97
N VAL A 122 2.75 -7.88 -12.35
CA VAL A 122 3.00 -6.75 -11.47
C VAL A 122 2.16 -5.56 -11.87
N TRP A 123 1.90 -4.65 -10.93
CA TRP A 123 1.19 -3.41 -11.24
C TRP A 123 2.12 -2.41 -11.94
N THR A 124 1.84 -2.11 -13.20
CA THR A 124 2.54 -1.10 -14.00
C THR A 124 1.63 0.09 -14.29
N GLN A 125 2.22 1.25 -14.59
CA GLN A 125 1.47 2.43 -14.99
C GLN A 125 1.23 2.39 -16.50
N THR A 126 -0.01 2.53 -16.95
CA THR A 126 -0.39 2.41 -18.37
C THR A 126 -0.24 3.70 -19.16
N SER A 127 0.10 4.82 -18.51
CA SER A 127 0.38 6.09 -19.19
C SER A 127 1.42 6.93 -18.45
N THR A 128 2.37 7.50 -19.21
CA THR A 128 3.07 8.72 -18.81
C THR A 128 2.04 9.85 -18.89
N GLN A 129 1.27 10.09 -17.82
CA GLN A 129 0.44 11.30 -17.78
C GLN A 129 1.36 12.51 -17.62
N ASN A 130 1.66 13.14 -18.75
CA ASN A 130 1.97 14.57 -18.76
C ASN A 130 0.75 15.29 -18.15
N GLY A 131 0.96 15.87 -16.97
CA GLY A 131 0.15 16.96 -16.42
C GLY A 131 -1.36 16.75 -16.36
N HIS A 132 -1.84 16.02 -15.36
CA HIS A 132 -3.14 16.32 -14.77
C HIS A 132 -3.00 16.59 -13.27
N THR A 133 -3.15 17.88 -12.96
CA THR A 133 -3.36 18.48 -11.64
C THR A 133 -4.67 17.92 -11.06
N GLY A 134 -4.59 16.72 -10.52
CA GLY A 134 -5.70 16.03 -9.87
C GLY A 134 -5.14 15.19 -8.74
N GLY A 135 -4.65 15.85 -7.69
CA GLY A 135 -4.33 15.27 -6.39
C GLY A 135 -3.66 13.90 -6.43
N LEU A 136 -2.48 13.78 -7.05
CA LEU A 136 -1.59 12.66 -6.75
C LEU A 136 -1.15 12.82 -5.29
N PHE A 137 -1.84 12.12 -4.39
CA PHE A 137 -1.40 11.99 -3.02
C PHE A 137 -0.06 11.22 -3.03
N ILE A 138 1.01 12.01 -3.04
CA ILE A 138 2.37 11.74 -2.59
C ILE A 138 3.25 10.91 -3.54
N ASN A 139 3.95 11.67 -4.41
CA ASN A 139 5.37 11.54 -4.77
C ASN A 139 5.92 10.13 -5.09
N ASN A 140 6.13 9.87 -6.38
CA ASN A 140 6.95 8.76 -6.89
C ASN A 140 8.38 8.72 -6.30
N ALA A 141 8.89 9.81 -5.71
CA ALA A 141 10.24 9.89 -5.14
C ALA A 141 10.36 9.31 -3.71
N LEU A 142 9.30 9.33 -2.90
CA LEU A 142 9.38 8.92 -1.48
C LEU A 142 9.29 7.40 -1.26
N ASN A 143 8.84 6.65 -2.26
CA ASN A 143 8.54 5.22 -2.13
C ASN A 143 9.47 4.29 -2.92
N ASN A 144 10.61 4.79 -3.40
CA ASN A 144 11.64 3.90 -3.90
C ASN A 144 12.20 3.14 -2.67
N LYS A 145 12.09 1.80 -2.62
CA LYS A 145 12.44 1.02 -1.40
C LYS A 145 13.87 1.27 -0.89
N HIS A 146 14.75 1.82 -1.71
CA HIS A 146 16.05 2.37 -1.29
C HIS A 146 15.92 3.41 -0.16
N ALA A 147 14.94 4.31 -0.21
CA ALA A 147 14.71 5.31 0.83
C ALA A 147 14.23 4.69 2.15
N SER A 148 13.44 3.61 2.10
CA SER A 148 12.92 2.94 3.31
C SER A 148 13.92 2.00 3.99
N LEU A 149 14.98 1.58 3.28
CA LEU A 149 15.98 0.64 3.81
C LEU A 149 17.29 1.33 4.25
N TYR A 150 17.44 2.64 4.00
CA TYR A 150 18.62 3.43 4.38
C TYR A 150 18.27 4.72 5.14
N ASN A 151 17.46 4.62 6.20
CA ASN A 151 17.78 5.42 7.38
C ASN A 151 19.03 4.82 8.05
N ARG A 152 20.16 4.80 7.33
CA ARG A 152 21.45 4.92 8.00
C ARG A 152 21.47 6.37 8.46
N ILE A 153 21.32 6.58 9.76
CA ILE A 153 21.89 7.75 10.40
C ILE A 153 23.34 7.81 9.88
N PRO A 154 23.76 8.88 9.20
CA PRO A 154 25.16 9.03 8.85
C PRO A 154 25.94 9.01 10.16
N ASP A 155 26.74 7.97 10.36
CA ASP A 155 27.73 7.93 11.42
C ASP A 155 28.67 9.12 11.19
N GLY A 156 28.48 10.19 11.95
CA GLY A 156 29.37 11.36 11.95
C GLY A 156 28.82 12.71 11.46
N GLY A 157 27.52 12.86 11.16
CA GLY A 157 26.92 14.17 10.86
C GLY A 157 26.14 14.72 12.05
N VAL A 158 26.45 15.92 12.54
CA VAL A 158 25.71 16.60 13.63
C VAL A 158 24.21 16.56 13.31
N ALA A 159 23.43 15.90 14.16
CA ALA A 159 21.98 15.83 14.01
C ALA A 159 21.42 17.27 13.99
N PRO A 160 20.53 17.62 13.04
CA PRO A 160 19.90 18.94 13.06
C PRO A 160 19.16 19.13 14.38
N SER A 161 19.19 20.35 14.90
CA SER A 161 18.40 20.74 16.08
C SER A 161 16.96 20.25 15.92
N PRO A 162 16.30 19.77 16.98
CA PRO A 162 14.90 19.36 16.95
C PRO A 162 13.99 20.39 16.27
N GLU A 163 14.30 21.67 16.43
CA GLU A 163 13.57 22.79 15.82
C GLU A 163 13.78 22.87 14.30
N ALA A 164 15.01 22.66 13.82
CA ALA A 164 15.31 22.62 12.39
C ALA A 164 14.70 21.39 11.70
N ALA A 165 14.67 20.25 12.40
CA ALA A 165 14.00 19.05 11.93
C ALA A 165 12.48 19.25 11.86
N MET A 166 11.89 19.90 12.88
CA MET A 166 10.47 20.24 12.94
C MET A 166 10.08 21.20 11.81
N GLU A 167 10.88 22.24 11.54
CA GLU A 167 10.62 23.21 10.47
C GLU A 167 10.79 22.61 9.07
N ALA A 168 11.76 21.72 8.89
CA ALA A 168 11.89 20.96 7.64
C ALA A 168 10.69 20.04 7.41
N MET A 169 10.19 19.40 8.48
CA MET A 169 9.01 18.55 8.43
C MET A 169 7.75 19.37 8.09
N LYS A 170 7.52 20.50 8.76
CA LYS A 170 6.40 21.41 8.48
C LYS A 170 6.43 21.95 7.05
N ARG A 171 7.60 22.38 6.54
CA ARG A 171 7.71 22.83 5.14
C ARG A 171 7.39 21.74 4.14
N ASN A 172 7.89 20.52 4.36
CA ASN A 172 7.58 19.40 3.48
C ASN A 172 6.09 19.05 3.53
N VAL A 173 5.50 19.08 4.71
CA VAL A 173 4.07 18.81 4.92
C VAL A 173 3.21 19.88 4.25
N ASN A 174 3.50 21.16 4.44
CA ASN A 174 2.72 22.26 3.87
C ASN A 174 2.86 22.35 2.34
N SER A 175 4.03 22.00 1.81
CA SER A 175 4.28 21.82 0.38
C SER A 175 3.44 20.69 -0.23
N VAL A 176 3.19 19.62 0.52
CA VAL A 176 2.46 18.43 0.06
C VAL A 176 0.94 18.59 0.13
N PHE A 177 0.42 19.32 1.12
CA PHE A 177 -1.04 19.43 1.35
C PHE A 177 -1.63 20.80 1.01
N GLY A 178 -0.80 21.79 0.66
CA GLY A 178 -1.23 23.16 0.34
C GLY A 178 -1.88 23.91 1.51
N THR A 179 -1.93 23.31 2.69
CA THR A 179 -2.49 23.87 3.93
C THR A 179 -1.71 23.32 5.13
N ASP A 180 -1.62 24.11 6.19
CA ASP A 180 -0.94 23.72 7.42
C ASP A 180 -1.79 22.72 8.23
N ILE A 181 -1.50 21.43 8.07
CA ILE A 181 -2.24 20.36 8.77
C ILE A 181 -2.03 20.39 10.29
N PHE A 182 -1.02 21.09 10.80
CA PHE A 182 -0.86 21.26 12.25
C PHE A 182 -1.86 22.25 12.85
N LYS A 183 -2.48 23.12 12.02
CA LYS A 183 -3.59 23.97 12.46
C LYS A 183 -4.93 23.23 12.57
N LEU A 184 -5.07 22.06 11.97
CA LEU A 184 -6.30 21.25 12.06
C LEU A 184 -6.45 20.53 13.41
N TYR A 185 -5.44 20.62 14.28
CA TYR A 185 -5.41 19.97 15.59
C TYR A 185 -5.33 20.97 16.76
N GLU A 186 -5.51 22.28 16.52
CA GLU A 186 -5.51 23.33 17.55
C GLU A 186 -6.92 23.87 17.90
N GLU A 187 -7.98 23.06 17.72
CA GLU A 187 -9.31 23.34 18.31
C GLU A 187 -9.59 22.49 19.56
#